data_AF-A0A1B7N4Y8-F1
#
_entry.id   AF-A0A1B7N4Y8-F1
#
_cell.length_a   1.000
_cell.length_b   1.000
_cell.length_c   1.000
_cell.angle_alpha   90.00
_cell.angle_beta   90.00
_cell.angle_gamma   90.00
#
_symmetry.space_group_name_H-M   'P 1'
#
loop_
_entity.id
_entity.type
_entity.pdbx_description
1 polymer ?
#
loop_
_entity_poly.entity_id
_entity_poly.type
_entity_poly.pdbx_seq_one_letter_code
_entity_poly.pdbx_strand_id
1 'polypeptide(L)'
;MPHKRAKRAVREQERSLKGIDLPPKYSGHEDTVPKSVARILNAEKIRQEFREKKRKIDERGGDGHPLQKRRRQTSDMNGQNEETLKIQQGETIAHFNKRVESSMMPLIRTAMQQSSSQVRRVQKHEMDEGATKPAQGKTAINKDKASRTDVSNPSPTSTNTPRQQPRDTPKEFCIASSSAPRRLNDIAQEPPQFVKLPRGAKSGKDSSQAKVAGVLSMAQKAMMEEERENAIKRYRELKAKRLRHDVSAAGG
;
A
#
# COMPACT_ATOMS: atom_id res chain seq x y z
N MET A 1 4.87 -31.47 36.52
CA MET A 1 4.59 -31.93 35.15
C MET A 1 5.85 -32.52 34.49
N PRO A 2 5.83 -33.81 34.14
CA PRO A 2 6.96 -34.52 33.52
C PRO A 2 7.53 -33.80 32.27
N HIS A 3 6.66 -33.24 31.42
CA HIS A 3 7.07 -32.57 30.18
C HIS A 3 7.82 -31.23 30.37
N LYS A 4 7.70 -30.57 31.53
CA LYS A 4 8.47 -29.36 31.81
C LYS A 4 9.92 -29.67 32.17
N ARG A 5 10.19 -30.84 32.76
CA ARG A 5 11.54 -31.29 33.14
C ARG A 5 12.37 -31.67 31.92
N ALA A 6 11.79 -32.38 30.95
CA ALA A 6 12.48 -32.74 29.70
C ALA A 6 12.94 -31.51 28.88
N LYS A 7 12.07 -30.51 28.69
CA LYS A 7 12.46 -29.26 27.98
C LYS A 7 13.52 -28.45 28.71
N ARG A 8 13.53 -28.51 30.06
CA ARG A 8 14.55 -27.84 30.87
C ARG A 8 15.90 -28.54 30.72
N ALA A 9 15.93 -29.88 30.79
CA ALA A 9 17.14 -30.68 30.63
C ALA A 9 17.82 -30.42 29.26
N VAL A 10 17.05 -30.41 28.17
CA VAL A 10 17.60 -30.11 26.83
C VAL A 10 18.16 -28.70 26.76
N ARG A 11 17.48 -27.70 27.35
CA ARG A 11 17.99 -26.31 27.36
C ARG A 11 19.24 -26.16 28.23
N GLU A 12 19.32 -26.85 29.35
CA GLU A 12 20.50 -26.84 30.23
C GLU A 12 21.69 -27.55 29.55
N GLN A 13 21.46 -28.66 28.85
CA GLN A 13 22.46 -29.33 28.03
C GLN A 13 22.93 -28.47 26.85
N GLU A 14 22.01 -27.81 26.13
CA GLU A 14 22.40 -26.88 25.07
C GLU A 14 23.16 -25.66 25.62
N ARG A 15 22.79 -25.17 26.81
CA ARG A 15 23.47 -24.04 27.46
C ARG A 15 24.86 -24.46 27.95
N SER A 16 25.05 -25.67 28.46
CA SER A 16 26.36 -26.18 28.86
C SER A 16 27.27 -26.44 27.65
N LEU A 17 26.72 -26.99 26.56
CA LEU A 17 27.47 -27.17 25.30
C LEU A 17 27.86 -25.86 24.63
N LYS A 18 26.99 -24.85 24.69
CA LYS A 18 27.28 -23.52 24.12
C LYS A 18 28.21 -22.72 25.04
N GLY A 19 28.18 -22.93 26.36
CA GLY A 19 28.89 -22.06 27.30
C GLY A 19 28.12 -20.77 27.58
N ILE A 20 28.39 -20.16 28.73
CA ILE A 20 27.65 -19.00 29.26
C ILE A 20 28.23 -17.69 28.70
N ASP A 21 29.50 -17.69 28.33
CA ASP A 21 30.26 -16.51 27.93
C ASP A 21 30.90 -16.70 26.56
N LEU A 22 30.07 -17.00 25.56
CA LEU A 22 30.51 -16.93 24.17
C LEU A 22 30.51 -15.46 23.76
N PRO A 23 31.64 -14.92 23.26
CA PRO A 23 31.62 -13.62 22.61
C PRO A 23 30.63 -13.68 21.43
N PRO A 24 30.06 -12.54 21.01
CA PRO A 24 29.26 -12.47 19.79
C PRO A 24 30.03 -13.15 18.66
N LYS A 25 29.43 -14.16 18.00
CA LYS A 25 30.09 -14.99 16.97
C LYS A 25 30.47 -14.24 15.67
N TYR A 26 30.54 -12.92 15.73
CA TYR A 26 30.91 -12.05 14.62
C TYR A 26 32.10 -11.18 15.04
N SER A 27 33.23 -11.82 15.26
CA SER A 27 34.52 -11.15 15.42
C SER A 27 35.09 -10.84 14.02
N GLY A 28 34.71 -9.70 13.44
CA GLY A 28 35.55 -8.79 12.62
C GLY A 28 36.30 -9.28 11.38
N HIS A 29 36.43 -10.58 11.11
CA HIS A 29 37.29 -11.11 10.04
C HIS A 29 36.58 -11.17 8.68
N GLU A 30 35.25 -11.11 8.63
CA GLU A 30 34.49 -10.93 7.37
C GLU A 30 34.18 -9.44 7.08
N ASP A 31 34.49 -8.52 8.01
CA ASP A 31 34.17 -7.09 7.87
C ASP A 31 35.17 -6.31 7.00
N THR A 32 36.23 -6.95 6.49
CA THR A 32 37.09 -6.34 5.45
C THR A 32 36.33 -6.13 4.15
N VAL A 33 35.30 -6.94 3.91
CA VAL A 33 34.47 -6.87 2.72
C VAL A 33 33.10 -6.33 3.11
N PRO A 34 32.68 -5.17 2.60
CA PRO A 34 31.33 -4.65 2.84
C PRO A 34 30.26 -5.69 2.52
N LYS A 35 29.20 -5.77 3.34
CA LYS A 35 28.11 -6.76 3.20
C LYS A 35 27.51 -6.85 1.80
N SER A 36 27.49 -5.74 1.06
CA SER A 36 27.08 -5.69 -0.35
C SER A 36 28.03 -6.51 -1.24
N VAL A 37 29.33 -6.34 -1.08
CA VAL A 37 30.37 -7.05 -1.82
C VAL A 37 30.45 -8.51 -1.38
N ALA A 38 30.35 -8.81 -0.09
CA ALA A 38 30.32 -10.19 0.41
C ALA A 38 29.15 -11.00 -0.19
N ARG A 39 27.98 -10.35 -0.38
CA ARG A 39 26.83 -10.96 -1.06
C ARG A 39 27.09 -11.21 -2.55
N ILE A 40 27.88 -10.34 -3.20
CA ILE A 40 28.25 -10.50 -4.61
C ILE A 40 29.29 -11.61 -4.77
N LEU A 41 30.34 -11.62 -3.95
CA LEU A 41 31.37 -12.67 -3.97
C LEU A 41 30.80 -14.05 -3.65
N ASN A 42 29.88 -14.13 -2.68
CA ASN A 42 29.21 -15.38 -2.31
C ASN A 42 27.97 -15.68 -3.18
N ALA A 43 27.72 -14.95 -4.27
CA ALA A 43 26.49 -15.07 -5.04
C ALA A 43 26.26 -16.47 -5.61
N GLU A 44 27.32 -17.16 -6.03
CA GLU A 44 27.22 -18.52 -6.55
C GLU A 44 26.80 -19.51 -5.46
N LYS A 45 27.46 -19.45 -4.31
CA LYS A 45 27.13 -20.27 -3.14
C LYS A 45 25.68 -20.04 -2.69
N ILE A 46 25.23 -18.79 -2.63
CA ILE A 46 23.83 -18.43 -2.28
C ILE A 46 22.84 -19.03 -3.30
N ARG A 47 23.19 -19.01 -4.60
CA ARG A 47 22.35 -19.60 -5.65
C ARG A 47 22.31 -21.13 -5.55
N GLN A 48 23.44 -21.77 -5.27
CA GLN A 48 23.54 -23.22 -5.09
C GLN A 48 22.75 -23.66 -3.85
N GLU A 49 22.97 -23.02 -2.70
CA GLU A 49 22.20 -23.26 -1.47
C GLU A 49 20.70 -23.08 -1.69
N PHE A 50 20.28 -22.07 -2.47
CA PHE A 50 18.87 -21.88 -2.79
C PHE A 50 18.32 -23.00 -3.68
N ARG A 51 19.09 -23.46 -4.68
CA ARG A 51 18.71 -24.58 -5.56
C ARG A 51 18.64 -25.89 -4.79
N GLU A 52 19.63 -26.16 -3.94
CA GLU A 52 19.66 -27.34 -3.06
C GLU A 52 18.54 -27.31 -2.04
N LYS A 53 18.30 -26.17 -1.41
CA LYS A 53 17.17 -25.99 -0.49
C LYS A 53 15.84 -26.18 -1.21
N LYS A 54 15.70 -25.72 -2.46
CA LYS A 54 14.52 -25.96 -3.29
C LYS A 54 14.34 -27.46 -3.59
N ARG A 55 15.40 -28.15 -4.03
CA ARG A 55 15.39 -29.61 -4.25
C ARG A 55 15.05 -30.38 -2.97
N LYS A 56 15.62 -30.00 -1.83
CA LYS A 56 15.38 -30.64 -0.53
C LYS A 56 13.98 -30.38 0.02
N ILE A 57 13.36 -29.25 -0.34
CA ILE A 57 11.94 -29.00 -0.05
C ILE A 57 11.07 -29.94 -0.90
N ASP A 58 11.40 -30.12 -2.17
CA ASP A 58 10.66 -31.00 -3.08
C ASP A 58 10.82 -32.50 -2.70
N GLU A 59 12.02 -32.94 -2.27
CA GLU A 59 12.30 -34.33 -1.88
C GLU A 59 11.74 -34.75 -0.51
N ARG A 60 11.54 -33.82 0.44
CA ARG A 60 11.09 -34.14 1.81
C ARG A 60 9.57 -34.24 1.97
N GLY A 61 8.83 -34.31 0.86
CA GLY A 61 7.39 -34.53 0.83
C GLY A 61 6.63 -33.29 0.40
N GLY A 62 6.14 -33.29 -0.83
CA GLY A 62 4.72 -33.51 -1.16
C GLY A 62 3.62 -32.62 -0.54
N ASP A 63 3.90 -31.80 0.47
CA ASP A 63 2.90 -31.07 1.23
C ASP A 63 3.17 -29.57 1.16
N GLY A 64 2.98 -28.99 -0.03
CA GLY A 64 2.35 -27.68 -0.26
C GLY A 64 2.74 -26.43 0.55
N HIS A 65 3.85 -26.37 1.27
CA HIS A 65 4.22 -25.20 2.06
C HIS A 65 5.55 -24.57 1.59
N PRO A 66 5.52 -23.64 0.61
CA PRO A 66 6.65 -22.75 0.41
C PRO A 66 6.80 -21.91 1.68
N LEU A 67 7.90 -22.11 2.41
CA LEU A 67 8.41 -21.34 3.55
C LEU A 67 7.59 -20.07 3.84
N GLN A 68 6.52 -20.25 4.61
CA GLN A 68 5.78 -19.14 5.18
C GLN A 68 6.75 -18.37 6.06
N LYS A 69 7.19 -17.20 5.58
CA LYS A 69 7.47 -16.07 6.47
C LYS A 69 6.32 -16.02 7.47
N ARG A 70 6.59 -16.41 8.73
CA ARG A 70 5.77 -16.25 9.94
C ARG A 70 4.49 -15.43 9.69
N ARG A 71 3.52 -16.03 9.03
CA ARG A 71 2.17 -15.49 8.92
C ARG A 71 1.46 -16.22 10.03
N ARG A 72 1.11 -15.47 11.08
CA ARG A 72 0.36 -16.00 12.20
C ARG A 72 -0.78 -16.86 11.65
N GLN A 73 -0.79 -18.10 12.12
CA GLN A 73 -1.81 -19.11 12.01
C GLN A 73 -3.21 -18.46 11.98
N THR A 74 -3.80 -18.37 10.79
CA THR A 74 -5.23 -18.03 10.57
C THR A 74 -5.79 -18.94 9.48
N SER A 75 -5.37 -20.19 9.47
CA SER A 75 -6.05 -21.26 8.73
C SER A 75 -6.68 -22.16 9.77
N ASP A 76 -7.94 -22.52 9.55
CA ASP A 76 -8.77 -23.45 10.33
C ASP A 76 -9.87 -22.84 11.22
N MET A 77 -10.30 -21.60 10.97
CA MET A 77 -11.53 -21.03 11.58
C MET A 77 -12.50 -20.50 10.53
N ASN A 78 -12.64 -21.19 9.39
CA ASN A 78 -13.58 -20.77 8.34
C ASN A 78 -14.99 -21.38 8.50
N GLY A 79 -15.23 -22.21 9.52
CA GLY A 79 -16.50 -22.92 9.70
C GLY A 79 -17.25 -22.64 11.01
N GLN A 80 -16.67 -21.90 11.96
CA GLN A 80 -17.31 -21.66 13.28
C GLN A 80 -17.60 -20.19 13.60
N ASN A 81 -17.24 -19.25 12.73
CA ASN A 81 -17.30 -17.83 13.10
C ASN A 81 -18.68 -17.19 12.99
N GLU A 82 -19.66 -17.78 12.30
CA GLU A 82 -21.00 -17.18 12.20
C GLU A 82 -21.76 -17.21 13.54
N GLU A 83 -21.59 -18.26 14.35
CA GLU A 83 -22.18 -18.31 15.71
C GLU A 83 -21.47 -17.36 16.69
N THR A 84 -20.26 -16.87 16.38
CA THR A 84 -19.47 -16.00 17.26
C THR A 84 -19.77 -14.51 17.12
N LEU A 85 -20.60 -14.09 16.15
CA LEU A 85 -20.95 -12.69 15.92
C LEU A 85 -22.16 -12.21 16.75
N LYS A 86 -22.41 -12.84 17.91
CA LYS A 86 -23.33 -12.32 18.92
C LYS A 86 -22.52 -11.64 20.03
N ILE A 87 -23.06 -10.56 20.59
CA ILE A 87 -22.48 -9.90 21.77
C ILE A 87 -22.45 -10.93 22.91
N GLN A 88 -21.27 -11.19 23.46
CA GLN A 88 -21.13 -12.11 24.59
C GLN A 88 -21.53 -11.43 25.90
N GLN A 89 -22.00 -12.22 26.87
CA GLN A 89 -22.34 -11.69 28.19
C GLN A 89 -21.09 -11.05 28.82
N GLY A 90 -21.21 -9.79 29.27
CA GLY A 90 -20.09 -9.03 29.84
C GLY A 90 -19.11 -8.43 28.84
N GLU A 91 -19.34 -8.61 27.53
CA GLU A 91 -18.54 -7.95 26.50
C GLU A 91 -19.04 -6.52 26.24
N THR A 92 -18.11 -5.56 26.12
CA THR A 92 -18.45 -4.22 25.67
C THR A 92 -18.68 -4.19 24.15
N ILE A 93 -19.57 -3.31 23.68
CA ILE A 93 -19.87 -3.15 22.24
C ILE A 93 -18.62 -2.93 21.39
N ALA A 94 -17.61 -2.23 21.92
CA ALA A 94 -16.34 -1.98 21.24
C ALA A 94 -15.54 -3.28 21.00
N HIS A 95 -15.60 -4.23 21.93
CA HIS A 95 -14.91 -5.51 21.78
C HIS A 95 -15.62 -6.39 20.75
N PHE A 96 -16.96 -6.34 20.75
CA PHE A 96 -17.78 -7.00 19.73
C PHE A 96 -17.42 -6.51 18.32
N ASN A 97 -17.41 -5.19 18.12
CA ASN A 97 -17.04 -4.58 16.83
C ASN A 97 -15.63 -5.00 16.38
N LYS A 98 -14.64 -5.05 17.29
CA LYS A 98 -13.29 -5.53 16.97
C LYS A 98 -13.26 -6.98 16.51
N ARG A 99 -14.11 -7.85 17.07
CA ARG A 99 -14.21 -9.26 16.65
C ARG A 99 -14.89 -9.39 15.29
N VAL A 100 -15.98 -8.64 15.08
CA VAL A 100 -16.66 -8.55 13.78
C VAL A 100 -15.67 -8.12 12.70
N GLU A 101 -14.93 -7.03 12.93
CA GLU A 101 -13.89 -6.54 12.03
C GLU A 101 -12.83 -7.61 11.80
N SER A 102 -12.27 -8.21 12.86
CA SER A 102 -11.24 -9.24 12.71
C SER A 102 -11.72 -10.47 11.92
N SER A 103 -13.00 -10.82 12.02
CA SER A 103 -13.60 -11.94 11.29
C SER A 103 -13.82 -11.60 9.80
N MET A 104 -14.23 -10.36 9.49
CA MET A 104 -14.48 -9.92 8.10
C MET A 104 -13.23 -9.42 7.37
N MET A 105 -12.21 -8.96 8.10
CA MET A 105 -10.97 -8.41 7.53
C MET A 105 -10.25 -9.34 6.54
N PRO A 106 -10.15 -10.67 6.76
CA PRO A 106 -9.56 -11.59 5.79
C PRO A 106 -10.29 -11.56 4.44
N LEU A 107 -11.63 -11.57 4.44
CA LEU A 107 -12.44 -11.53 3.23
C LEU A 107 -12.29 -10.21 2.48
N ILE A 108 -12.26 -9.10 3.21
CA ILE A 108 -12.02 -7.78 2.62
C ILE A 108 -10.62 -7.73 2.00
N ARG A 109 -9.61 -8.24 2.70
CA ARG A 109 -8.23 -8.28 2.19
C ARG A 109 -8.09 -9.16 0.94
N THR A 110 -8.76 -10.32 0.89
CA THR A 110 -8.73 -11.18 -0.31
C THR A 110 -9.44 -10.52 -1.49
N ALA A 111 -10.61 -9.90 -1.28
CA ALA A 111 -11.33 -9.15 -2.32
C ALA A 111 -10.51 -7.96 -2.85
N MET A 112 -9.86 -7.19 -1.97
CA MET A 112 -8.95 -6.12 -2.36
C MET A 112 -7.74 -6.63 -3.16
N GLN A 113 -7.16 -7.76 -2.75
CA GLN A 113 -6.04 -8.35 -3.48
C GLN A 113 -6.48 -8.85 -4.87
N GLN A 114 -7.63 -9.50 -4.96
CA GLN A 114 -8.18 -10.00 -6.22
C GLN A 114 -8.50 -8.86 -7.19
N SER A 115 -9.21 -7.82 -6.75
CA SER A 115 -9.51 -6.64 -7.58
C SER A 115 -8.25 -5.95 -8.08
N SER A 116 -7.24 -5.73 -7.21
CA SER A 116 -5.97 -5.13 -7.65
C SER A 116 -5.23 -5.97 -8.71
N SER A 117 -5.33 -7.30 -8.63
CA SER A 117 -4.73 -8.19 -9.63
C SER A 117 -5.48 -8.16 -10.95
N GLN A 118 -6.81 -8.02 -10.91
CA GLN A 118 -7.64 -7.88 -12.10
C GLN A 118 -7.37 -6.56 -12.81
N VAL A 119 -7.25 -5.45 -12.09
CA VAL A 119 -6.85 -4.15 -12.66
C VAL A 119 -5.51 -4.25 -13.40
N ARG A 120 -4.51 -4.92 -12.82
CA ARG A 120 -3.21 -5.12 -13.48
C ARG A 120 -3.31 -6.01 -14.73
N ARG A 121 -4.16 -7.03 -14.70
CA ARG A 121 -4.38 -7.92 -15.85
C ARG A 121 -5.08 -7.17 -16.98
N VAL A 122 -6.10 -6.38 -16.68
CA VAL A 122 -6.80 -5.53 -17.64
C VAL A 122 -5.83 -4.52 -18.24
N GLN A 123 -5.08 -3.79 -17.41
CA GLN A 123 -4.08 -2.83 -17.90
C GLN A 123 -3.03 -3.50 -18.80
N LYS A 124 -2.55 -4.69 -18.43
CA LYS A 124 -1.61 -5.45 -19.28
C LYS A 124 -2.25 -5.84 -20.62
N HIS A 125 -3.49 -6.33 -20.59
CA HIS A 125 -4.22 -6.70 -21.81
C HIS A 125 -4.47 -5.49 -22.71
N GLU A 126 -4.83 -4.34 -22.14
CA GLU A 126 -5.01 -3.07 -22.86
C GLU A 126 -3.70 -2.59 -23.52
N MET A 127 -2.55 -2.76 -22.85
CA MET A 127 -1.25 -2.43 -23.43
C MET A 127 -0.84 -3.40 -24.55
N ASP A 128 -1.15 -4.70 -24.40
CA ASP A 128 -0.84 -5.72 -25.39
C ASP A 128 -1.76 -5.61 -26.63
N GLU A 129 -3.05 -5.27 -26.46
CA GLU A 129 -4.01 -5.02 -27.55
C GLU A 129 -3.82 -3.66 -28.23
N GLY A 130 -3.30 -2.66 -27.51
CA GLY A 130 -2.91 -1.37 -28.07
C GLY A 130 -1.69 -1.43 -28.99
N ALA A 131 -0.89 -2.50 -28.93
CA ALA A 131 0.33 -2.67 -29.73
C ALA A 131 0.09 -3.28 -31.13
N THR A 132 -1.12 -3.73 -31.44
CA THR A 132 -1.43 -4.41 -32.73
C THR A 132 -2.26 -3.60 -33.72
N LYS A 133 -2.52 -2.31 -33.45
CA LYS A 133 -3.13 -1.41 -34.45
C LYS A 133 -2.05 -0.61 -35.18
N PRO A 134 -1.75 -0.89 -36.47
CA PRO A 134 -0.84 -0.06 -37.25
C PRO A 134 -1.48 1.31 -37.49
N ALA A 135 -0.68 2.34 -37.23
CA ALA A 135 -1.00 3.72 -37.52
C ALA A 135 -1.28 3.93 -39.02
N GLN A 136 -2.45 4.47 -39.34
CA GLN A 136 -2.66 5.28 -40.54
C GLN A 136 -3.28 6.62 -40.10
N GLY A 137 -2.56 7.72 -40.34
CA GLY A 137 -3.11 9.07 -40.15
C GLY A 137 -2.08 10.08 -39.66
N LYS A 138 -1.40 10.72 -40.61
CA LYS A 138 -0.36 11.75 -40.43
C LYS A 138 -0.91 13.02 -39.78
N THR A 139 -0.10 13.67 -38.94
CA THR A 139 0.41 15.03 -39.21
C THR A 139 1.64 15.30 -38.34
N ALA A 140 2.72 15.64 -39.03
CA ALA A 140 3.97 16.10 -38.46
C ALA A 140 3.79 17.48 -37.83
N ILE A 141 4.55 17.79 -36.77
CA ILE A 141 5.32 19.04 -36.61
C ILE A 141 6.23 18.91 -35.36
N ASN A 142 7.51 19.19 -35.61
CA ASN A 142 8.62 19.54 -34.70
C ASN A 142 9.24 18.48 -33.78
N LYS A 143 10.24 17.87 -34.38
CA LYS A 143 11.46 17.32 -33.78
C LYS A 143 12.35 18.49 -33.35
N ASP A 144 12.59 18.65 -32.06
CA ASP A 144 13.83 19.25 -31.57
C ASP A 144 14.25 18.67 -30.21
N LYS A 145 15.52 18.26 -30.19
CA LYS A 145 16.39 17.87 -29.07
C LYS A 145 16.05 16.61 -28.26
N ALA A 146 16.74 15.56 -28.68
CA ALA A 146 17.11 14.39 -27.92
C ALA A 146 17.89 14.72 -26.63
N SER A 147 17.60 13.96 -25.58
CA SER A 147 18.64 13.20 -24.88
C SER A 147 18.07 11.84 -24.46
N ARG A 148 18.52 10.81 -25.19
CA ARG A 148 18.47 9.40 -24.79
C ARG A 148 19.05 9.24 -23.38
N THR A 149 18.39 8.44 -22.54
CA THR A 149 18.97 7.22 -21.98
C THR A 149 17.85 6.30 -21.52
N ASP A 150 17.80 5.15 -22.20
CA ASP A 150 17.37 3.84 -21.74
C ASP A 150 17.58 3.65 -20.22
N VAL A 151 16.51 3.32 -19.48
CA VAL A 151 16.61 2.80 -18.11
C VAL A 151 15.59 1.69 -17.91
N SER A 152 16.07 0.49 -18.21
CA SER A 152 15.72 -0.75 -17.54
C SER A 152 15.49 -0.54 -16.03
N ASN A 153 14.30 -0.95 -15.57
CA ASN A 153 14.10 -1.81 -14.39
C ASN A 153 15.14 -1.71 -13.25
N PRO A 154 14.84 -1.06 -12.10
CA PRO A 154 15.59 -1.30 -10.88
C PRO A 154 14.83 -2.26 -9.95
N SER A 155 15.33 -3.48 -9.89
CA SER A 155 15.19 -4.41 -8.78
C SER A 155 15.64 -3.75 -7.45
N PRO A 156 15.05 -4.10 -6.30
CA PRO A 156 15.32 -3.43 -5.03
C PRO A 156 16.61 -3.94 -4.38
N THR A 157 17.55 -3.04 -4.07
CA THR A 157 18.51 -3.29 -2.99
C THR A 157 18.81 -2.00 -2.23
N SER A 158 18.58 -2.11 -0.93
CA SER A 158 18.97 -1.24 0.18
C SER A 158 20.46 -0.89 0.19
N THR A 159 20.79 0.37 0.53
CA THR A 159 21.79 0.67 1.58
C THR A 159 21.72 2.13 2.05
N ASN A 160 21.63 2.26 3.38
CA ASN A 160 22.21 3.28 4.26
C ASN A 160 21.92 4.78 4.03
N THR A 161 20.99 5.25 4.85
CA THR A 161 20.81 6.61 5.38
C THR A 161 22.12 7.34 5.74
N PRO A 162 22.28 8.61 5.33
CA PRO A 162 22.28 9.70 6.28
C PRO A 162 20.81 9.97 6.67
N ARG A 163 20.59 10.30 7.94
CA ARG A 163 19.28 10.53 8.56
C ARG A 163 18.54 11.66 7.83
N GLN A 164 17.84 11.34 6.75
CA GLN A 164 16.99 12.29 6.06
C GLN A 164 15.72 12.47 6.88
N GLN A 165 15.44 13.73 7.12
CA GLN A 165 14.24 14.29 7.74
C GLN A 165 12.98 13.49 7.38
N PRO A 166 12.03 13.33 8.32
CA PRO A 166 10.75 12.70 8.02
C PRO A 166 10.10 13.42 6.83
N ARG A 167 10.01 12.72 5.70
CA ARG A 167 9.31 13.21 4.52
C ARG A 167 7.87 13.49 4.90
N ASP A 168 7.50 14.74 4.63
CA ASP A 168 6.18 15.36 4.63
C ASP A 168 5.00 14.38 4.55
N THR A 169 4.65 13.78 5.68
CA THR A 169 3.23 13.60 5.98
C THR A 169 2.69 15.02 6.21
N PRO A 170 1.57 15.43 5.60
CA PRO A 170 1.00 16.75 5.87
C PRO A 170 0.72 16.83 7.37
N LYS A 171 1.57 17.55 8.09
CA LYS A 171 1.34 17.88 9.50
C LYS A 171 0.27 18.95 9.44
N GLU A 172 -0.95 18.59 9.82
CA GLU A 172 -2.12 19.47 9.78
C GLU A 172 -1.98 20.72 10.67
N PHE A 173 -0.89 20.79 11.46
CA PHE A 173 -0.51 21.97 12.21
C PHE A 173 0.91 22.40 11.83
N CYS A 174 1.03 23.61 11.29
CA CYS A 174 2.31 24.26 11.04
C CYS A 174 3.01 24.50 12.38
N ILE A 175 4.07 23.74 12.66
CA ILE A 175 4.92 24.00 13.82
C ILE A 175 5.72 25.25 13.49
N ALA A 176 5.45 26.35 14.21
CA ALA A 176 6.13 27.62 14.02
C ALA A 176 7.65 27.42 14.15
N SER A 177 8.40 27.71 13.08
CA SER A 177 9.86 27.52 13.02
C SER A 177 10.60 28.65 13.75
N SER A 178 10.23 28.94 14.99
CA SER A 178 10.93 29.91 15.85
C SER A 178 11.84 29.14 16.80
N SER A 179 13.15 29.41 16.77
CA SER A 179 14.12 28.70 17.62
C SER A 179 14.11 29.15 19.10
N ALA A 180 13.32 30.17 19.46
CA ALA A 180 13.19 30.66 20.82
C ALA A 180 11.78 30.41 21.38
N PRO A 181 11.64 29.94 22.64
CA PRO A 181 10.35 29.74 23.28
C PRO A 181 9.65 31.09 23.50
N ARG A 182 8.46 31.25 22.91
CA ARG A 182 7.63 32.45 23.09
C ARG A 182 6.80 32.33 24.37
N ARG A 183 6.61 33.44 25.10
CA ARG A 183 5.72 33.47 26.27
C ARG A 183 4.26 33.39 25.79
N LEU A 184 3.42 32.73 26.58
CA LEU A 184 1.99 32.52 26.27
C LEU A 184 1.24 33.82 25.98
N ASN A 185 1.54 34.88 26.75
CA ASN A 185 0.90 36.18 26.58
C ASN A 185 1.26 36.85 25.25
N ASP A 186 2.49 36.65 24.76
CA ASP A 186 2.93 37.20 23.48
C ASP A 186 2.20 36.51 22.32
N ILE A 187 1.97 35.20 22.39
CA ILE A 187 1.22 34.45 21.37
C ILE A 187 -0.27 34.87 21.35
N ALA A 188 -0.86 35.13 22.52
CA ALA A 188 -2.27 35.47 22.64
C ALA A 188 -2.59 36.90 22.18
N GLN A 189 -1.65 37.83 22.36
CA GLN A 189 -1.84 39.25 22.00
C GLN A 189 -1.26 39.62 20.64
N GLU A 190 -0.39 38.79 20.04
CA GLU A 190 0.19 39.11 18.75
C GLU A 190 -0.86 38.96 17.63
N PRO A 191 -1.05 40.00 16.79
CA PRO A 191 -1.91 39.87 15.63
C PRO A 191 -1.36 38.80 14.66
N PRO A 192 -2.22 38.04 13.96
CA PRO A 192 -1.78 36.94 13.11
C PRO A 192 -0.84 37.44 12.00
N GLN A 193 0.39 36.93 11.98
CA GLN A 193 1.38 37.25 10.95
C GLN A 193 1.33 36.21 9.82
N PHE A 194 1.05 36.67 8.60
CA PHE A 194 1.14 35.83 7.41
C PHE A 194 2.61 35.69 6.96
N VAL A 195 3.16 34.48 7.02
CA VAL A 195 4.51 34.19 6.52
C VAL A 195 4.55 34.44 5.01
N LYS A 196 5.51 35.25 4.55
CA LYS A 196 5.70 35.54 3.12
C LYS A 196 6.01 34.24 2.38
N LEU A 197 5.29 34.00 1.28
CA LEU A 197 5.50 32.82 0.44
C LEU A 197 6.97 32.75 0.00
N PRO A 198 7.58 31.55 -0.03
CA PRO A 198 8.97 31.38 -0.42
C PRO A 198 9.22 31.94 -1.82
N ARG A 199 10.39 32.57 -2.01
CA ARG A 199 10.81 33.21 -3.25
C ARG A 199 10.80 32.19 -4.40
N GLY A 200 9.82 32.29 -5.31
CA GLY A 200 9.58 31.33 -6.39
C GLY A 200 8.17 30.71 -6.39
N ALA A 201 7.42 30.83 -5.29
CA ALA A 201 5.99 30.56 -5.28
C ALA A 201 5.27 31.78 -5.88
N LYS A 202 4.58 31.58 -7.00
CA LYS A 202 3.76 32.62 -7.65
C LYS A 202 2.71 33.09 -6.63
N SER A 203 2.87 34.30 -6.11
CA SER A 203 1.81 34.98 -5.38
C SER A 203 0.63 35.09 -6.32
N GLY A 204 -0.45 34.37 -6.04
CA GLY A 204 -1.71 34.40 -6.80
C GLY A 204 -2.44 35.72 -6.63
N LYS A 205 -1.79 36.80 -7.04
CA LYS A 205 -2.40 38.08 -7.35
C LYS A 205 -2.36 38.13 -8.88
N ASP A 206 -3.55 38.16 -9.47
CA ASP A 206 -3.85 38.07 -10.92
C ASP A 206 -4.38 36.69 -11.37
N SER A 207 -5.63 36.42 -10.95
CA SER A 207 -6.72 35.91 -11.80
C SER A 207 -6.37 35.09 -13.06
N SER A 208 -5.89 33.86 -12.88
CA SER A 208 -5.98 32.82 -13.93
C SER A 208 -6.44 31.45 -13.40
N GLN A 209 -7.12 31.43 -12.25
CA GLN A 209 -7.73 30.23 -11.66
C GLN A 209 -9.06 29.79 -12.31
N ALA A 210 -9.49 30.42 -13.42
CA ALA A 210 -10.70 30.00 -14.12
C ALA A 210 -10.49 28.91 -15.19
N LYS A 211 -9.24 28.54 -15.55
CA LYS A 211 -8.99 27.64 -16.69
C LYS A 211 -8.30 26.29 -16.37
N VAL A 212 -7.76 26.09 -15.16
CA VAL A 212 -7.04 24.83 -14.82
C VAL A 212 -7.82 23.94 -13.84
N ALA A 213 -8.89 24.45 -13.20
CA ALA A 213 -9.81 23.66 -12.38
C ALA A 213 -10.74 22.72 -13.17
N GLY A 214 -10.60 22.68 -14.51
CA GLY A 214 -11.49 21.95 -15.42
C GLY A 214 -10.87 20.74 -16.11
N VAL A 215 -9.60 20.42 -15.89
CA VAL A 215 -8.98 19.24 -16.51
C VAL A 215 -9.16 18.05 -15.59
N LEU A 216 -10.40 17.53 -15.54
CA LEU A 216 -10.67 16.20 -14.99
C LEU A 216 -9.90 15.17 -15.83
N SER A 217 -9.27 14.19 -15.16
CA SER A 217 -8.64 13.06 -15.85
C SER A 217 -9.66 12.41 -16.80
N MET A 218 -9.23 11.96 -17.98
CA MET A 218 -10.14 11.31 -18.95
C MET A 218 -10.95 10.16 -18.35
N ALA A 219 -10.35 9.41 -17.41
CA ALA A 219 -11.05 8.36 -16.66
C ALA A 219 -12.15 8.92 -15.74
N GLN A 220 -11.89 10.05 -15.07
CA GLN A 220 -12.86 10.72 -14.20
C GLN A 220 -14.00 11.35 -15.03
N LYS A 221 -13.69 11.87 -16.22
CA LYS A 221 -14.68 12.39 -17.16
C LYS A 221 -15.63 11.28 -17.63
N ALA A 222 -15.11 10.10 -17.96
CA ALA A 222 -15.92 8.94 -18.36
C ALA A 222 -16.86 8.49 -17.23
N MET A 223 -16.35 8.40 -15.99
CA MET A 223 -17.17 8.03 -14.82
C MET A 223 -18.31 9.04 -14.58
N MET A 224 -18.03 10.35 -14.67
CA MET A 224 -19.07 11.38 -14.54
C MET A 224 -20.08 11.36 -15.69
N GLU A 225 -19.67 10.93 -16.89
CA GLU A 225 -20.55 10.80 -18.05
C GLU A 225 -21.53 9.62 -17.89
N GLU A 226 -21.07 8.49 -17.35
CA GLU A 226 -21.95 7.37 -16.97
C GLU A 226 -22.97 7.78 -15.90
N GLU A 227 -22.54 8.49 -14.86
CA GLU A 227 -23.44 9.01 -13.82
C GLU A 227 -24.47 9.99 -14.39
N ARG A 228 -24.05 10.85 -15.32
CA ARG A 228 -24.92 11.78 -16.04
C ARG A 228 -25.97 11.03 -16.86
N GLU A 229 -25.60 9.99 -17.60
CA GLU A 229 -26.55 9.18 -18.37
C GLU A 229 -27.57 8.50 -17.47
N ASN A 230 -27.12 7.94 -16.34
CA ASN A 230 -27.99 7.30 -15.35
C ASN A 230 -28.98 8.30 -14.73
N ALA A 231 -28.53 9.52 -14.41
CA ALA A 231 -29.40 10.59 -13.92
C ALA A 231 -30.45 11.00 -14.96
N ILE A 232 -30.07 11.11 -16.24
CA ILE A 232 -30.99 11.43 -17.33
C ILE A 232 -32.04 10.33 -17.51
N LYS A 233 -31.63 9.05 -17.48
CA LYS A 233 -32.56 7.90 -17.56
C LYS A 233 -33.58 7.95 -16.43
N ARG A 234 -33.13 8.10 -15.19
CA ARG A 234 -34.00 8.20 -14.01
C ARG A 234 -34.97 9.38 -14.11
N TYR A 235 -34.50 10.54 -14.58
CA TYR A 235 -35.34 11.71 -14.77
C TYR A 235 -36.41 11.49 -15.86
N ARG A 236 -36.05 10.83 -16.97
CA ARG A 236 -37.00 10.48 -18.04
C ARG A 236 -38.08 9.52 -17.54
N GLU A 237 -37.70 8.52 -16.75
CA GLU A 237 -38.67 7.61 -16.12
C GLU A 237 -39.61 8.32 -15.16
N LEU A 238 -39.08 9.20 -14.29
CA LEU A 238 -39.91 10.00 -13.38
C LEU A 238 -40.86 10.91 -14.14
N LYS A 239 -40.38 11.55 -15.22
CA LYS A 239 -41.22 12.41 -16.06
C LYS A 239 -42.30 11.61 -16.80
N ALA A 240 -41.98 10.41 -17.30
CA ALA A 240 -42.95 9.52 -17.93
C ALA A 240 -44.01 9.04 -16.93
N LYS A 241 -43.62 8.71 -15.69
CA LYS A 241 -44.55 8.36 -14.61
C LYS A 241 -45.47 9.53 -14.26
N ARG A 242 -44.93 10.74 -14.15
CA ARG A 242 -45.72 11.96 -13.91
C ARG A 242 -46.72 12.20 -15.03
N LEU A 243 -46.30 12.09 -16.30
CA LEU A 243 -47.18 12.28 -17.44
C LEU A 243 -48.31 11.21 -17.48
N ARG A 244 -47.99 9.95 -17.18
CA ARG A 244 -48.99 8.87 -17.08
C ARG A 244 -50.00 9.13 -15.96
N HIS A 245 -49.54 9.64 -14.81
CA HIS A 245 -50.40 10.02 -13.70
C HIS A 245 -51.33 11.18 -14.08
N ASP A 246 -50.79 12.22 -14.73
CA ASP A 246 -51.58 13.40 -15.15
C ASP A 246 -52.63 13.05 -16.22
N VAL A 247 -52.31 12.17 -17.17
CA VAL A 247 -53.27 11.68 -18.18
C VAL A 247 -54.34 10.79 -17.55
N SER A 248 -53.98 9.93 -16.59
CA SER A 248 -54.95 9.11 -15.85
C SER A 248 -55.89 9.94 -14.97
N ALA A 249 -55.42 11.08 -14.45
CA ALA A 249 -56.22 11.98 -13.62
C ALA A 249 -57.15 12.90 -14.42
N ALA A 250 -56.87 13.14 -15.70
CA ALA A 250 -57.70 13.97 -16.59
C ALA A 250 -58.76 13.19 -17.37
N GLY A 251 -58.74 11.85 -17.32
CA GLY A 251 -59.61 10.95 -18.11
C GLY A 251 -60.65 10.16 -17.32
N GLY A 252 -60.85 10.47 -16.02
CA GLY A 252 -61.90 9.90 -15.17
C GLY A 252 -62.78 11.01 -14.60
#